data_AF-A0AAJ0BD25-F1
#
_entry.id   AF-A0AAJ0BD25-F1
#
_cell.length_a   1.000
_cell.length_b   1.000
_cell.length_c   1.000
_cell.angle_alpha   90.00
_cell.angle_beta   90.00
_cell.angle_gamma   90.00
#
_symmetry.space_group_name_H-M   'P 1'
#
loop_
_entity.id
_entity.type
_entity.pdbx_description
1 polymer ?
#
loop_
_entity_poly.entity_id
_entity_poly.type
_entity_poly.pdbx_seq_one_letter_code
_entity_poly.pdbx_strand_id
1 'polypeptide(L)'
;MSSDPTTTTSTDRYVNLGALAPKSWSMWSNDPADMRLDTYFSSDQESPGLEASYNLTGLKPVLVKPDNSGGGDKFLLTDATGAFFLFDEAANEMYRLTQSLELKEVVYQVQTETYDWAQVTVQYQITPR
;
A
#
# COMPACT_ATOMS: atom_id res chain seq x y z
N MET A 1 -32.49 -14.86 -14.09
CA MET A 1 -31.99 -13.57 -13.58
C MET A 1 -30.50 -13.73 -13.37
N SER A 2 -29.70 -13.22 -14.31
CA SER A 2 -28.24 -13.23 -14.22
C SER A 2 -27.81 -12.11 -13.29
N SER A 3 -27.09 -12.43 -12.22
CA SER A 3 -26.41 -11.43 -11.40
C SER A 3 -25.01 -11.25 -11.98
N ASP A 4 -24.82 -10.16 -12.71
CA ASP A 4 -23.51 -9.69 -13.14
C ASP A 4 -22.62 -9.34 -11.93
N PRO A 5 -21.29 -9.45 -12.08
CA PRO A 5 -20.36 -9.28 -10.98
C PRO A 5 -20.31 -7.80 -10.56
N THR A 6 -20.36 -7.60 -9.25
CA THR A 6 -20.15 -6.33 -8.54
C THR A 6 -19.06 -5.49 -9.19
N THR A 7 -19.48 -4.48 -9.96
CA THR A 7 -18.66 -3.33 -10.32
C THR A 7 -18.52 -2.49 -9.06
N THR A 8 -17.49 -2.76 -8.25
CA THR A 8 -17.17 -1.90 -7.10
C THR A 8 -16.60 -0.59 -7.64
N THR A 9 -17.47 0.39 -7.88
CA THR A 9 -17.09 1.80 -8.00
C THR A 9 -16.70 2.29 -6.61
N SER A 10 -15.56 1.83 -6.11
CA SER A 10 -15.03 2.29 -4.83
C SER A 10 -14.37 3.65 -5.07
N THR A 11 -15.07 4.71 -4.66
CA THR A 11 -14.54 6.05 -4.42
C THR A 11 -13.54 6.08 -3.26
N ASP A 12 -13.18 4.93 -2.70
CA ASP A 12 -12.32 4.86 -1.54
C ASP A 12 -10.88 5.16 -1.95
N ARG A 13 -10.22 5.96 -1.12
CA ARG A 13 -8.81 6.33 -1.24
C ARG A 13 -7.86 5.17 -0.92
N TYR A 14 -8.39 3.99 -0.62
CA TYR A 14 -7.66 2.77 -0.24
C TYR A 14 -8.34 1.52 -0.81
N VAL A 15 -7.67 0.37 -0.72
CA VAL A 15 -8.24 -0.93 -1.11
C VAL A 15 -8.89 -1.59 0.11
N ASN A 16 -10.22 -1.70 0.12
CA ASN A 16 -10.96 -2.40 1.18
C ASN A 16 -10.85 -3.92 1.00
N LEU A 17 -10.23 -4.61 1.97
CA LEU A 17 -9.95 -6.04 1.89
C LEU A 17 -11.10 -6.91 2.43
N GLY A 18 -12.03 -6.37 3.21
CA GLY A 18 -13.13 -7.14 3.82
C GLY A 18 -12.63 -8.42 4.51
N ALA A 19 -13.04 -9.60 4.02
CA ALA A 19 -12.64 -10.88 4.59
C ALA A 19 -11.14 -11.23 4.41
N LEU A 20 -10.43 -10.53 3.52
CA LEU A 20 -8.98 -10.64 3.35
C LEU A 20 -8.20 -9.73 4.31
N ALA A 21 -8.87 -8.92 5.12
CA ALA A 21 -8.20 -8.04 6.07
C ALA A 21 -7.32 -8.83 7.05
N PRO A 22 -6.21 -8.23 7.52
CA PRO A 22 -5.30 -8.91 8.43
C PRO A 22 -5.99 -9.42 9.69
N LYS A 23 -5.46 -10.51 10.22
CA LYS A 23 -5.89 -11.02 11.52
C LYS A 23 -5.44 -10.06 12.62
N SER A 24 -6.18 -10.04 13.73
CA SER A 24 -5.92 -9.14 14.86
C SER A 24 -4.56 -9.31 15.54
N TRP A 25 -3.87 -10.43 15.31
CA TRP A 25 -2.50 -10.66 15.80
C TRP A 25 -1.43 -10.12 14.85
N SER A 26 -1.79 -9.73 13.62
CA SER A 26 -0.87 -9.08 12.68
C SER A 26 -0.62 -7.63 13.13
N MET A 27 0.59 -7.15 12.87
CA MET A 27 0.93 -5.73 13.04
C MET A 27 0.47 -4.88 11.84
N TRP A 28 -0.05 -5.51 10.78
CA TRP A 28 -0.58 -4.83 9.61
C TRP A 28 -2.09 -4.61 9.76
N SER A 29 -2.57 -3.48 9.26
CA SER A 29 -3.96 -3.03 9.33
C SER A 29 -4.51 -2.71 7.94
N ASN A 30 -5.80 -2.98 7.74
CA ASN A 30 -6.60 -2.49 6.61
C ASN A 30 -7.64 -1.43 7.07
N ASP A 31 -7.49 -0.90 8.29
CA ASP A 31 -8.36 0.15 8.80
C ASP A 31 -7.95 1.51 8.19
N PRO A 32 -8.87 2.23 7.51
CA PRO A 32 -8.56 3.56 6.95
C PRO A 32 -8.13 4.59 8.00
N ALA A 33 -8.49 4.43 9.27
CA ALA A 33 -8.04 5.31 10.35
C ALA A 33 -6.52 5.21 10.60
N ASP A 34 -5.92 4.05 10.29
CA ASP A 34 -4.48 3.83 10.45
C ASP A 34 -3.68 4.27 9.21
N MET A 35 -4.30 4.35 8.04
CA MET A 35 -3.62 4.51 6.73
C MET A 35 -3.10 5.92 6.42
N ARG A 36 -3.25 6.89 7.34
CA ARG A 36 -2.76 8.27 7.17
C ARG A 36 -3.18 8.88 5.81
N LEU A 37 -4.44 8.68 5.42
CA LEU A 37 -4.94 9.02 4.08
C LEU A 37 -4.82 10.51 3.76
N ASP A 38 -4.87 11.39 4.76
CA ASP A 38 -4.72 12.83 4.58
C ASP A 38 -3.26 13.29 4.55
N THR A 39 -2.30 12.40 4.82
CA THR A 39 -0.86 12.68 4.81
C THR A 39 -0.21 12.11 3.56
N TYR A 40 -0.16 10.79 3.42
CA TYR A 40 0.57 10.14 2.32
C TYR A 40 -0.28 9.96 1.06
N PHE A 41 -1.59 10.03 1.17
CA PHE A 41 -2.54 9.83 0.05
C PHE A 41 -3.46 11.04 -0.11
N SER A 42 -2.96 12.22 0.29
CA SER A 42 -3.67 13.47 0.11
C SER A 42 -3.80 13.79 -1.37
N SER A 43 -4.97 14.28 -1.76
CA SER A 43 -5.22 14.87 -3.08
C SER A 43 -4.90 16.37 -3.11
N ASP A 44 -4.39 16.92 -2.00
CA ASP A 44 -4.00 18.32 -1.90
C ASP A 44 -2.76 18.61 -2.74
N GLN A 45 -2.83 19.65 -3.57
CA GLN A 45 -1.72 20.08 -4.42
C GLN A 45 -0.63 20.81 -3.63
N GLU A 46 -0.95 21.41 -2.48
CA GLU A 46 0.03 22.10 -1.63
C GLU A 46 0.86 21.12 -0.78
N SER A 47 0.33 19.92 -0.54
CA SER A 47 1.01 18.83 0.16
C SER A 47 0.89 17.53 -0.66
N PRO A 48 1.69 17.40 -1.74
CA PRO A 48 1.58 16.28 -2.66
C PRO A 48 1.84 14.94 -1.96
N GLY A 49 0.89 14.01 -2.08
CA GLY A 49 1.04 12.65 -1.56
C GLY A 49 2.08 11.80 -2.30
N LEU A 50 2.18 10.53 -1.92
CA LEU A 50 3.12 9.56 -2.51
C LEU A 50 2.90 9.37 -4.02
N GLU A 51 1.64 9.38 -4.49
CA GLU A 51 1.32 9.30 -5.92
C GLU A 51 2.07 10.37 -6.72
N ALA A 52 1.95 11.63 -6.29
CA ALA A 52 2.60 12.76 -6.96
C ALA A 52 4.13 12.74 -6.76
N SER A 53 4.59 12.35 -5.57
CA SER A 53 6.01 12.33 -5.21
C SER A 53 6.80 11.29 -6.01
N TYR A 54 6.18 10.15 -6.32
CA TYR A 54 6.80 9.04 -7.05
C TYR A 54 6.32 8.91 -8.50
N ASN A 55 5.42 9.79 -8.95
CA ASN A 55 4.78 9.75 -10.27
C ASN A 55 4.11 8.38 -10.56
N LEU A 56 3.37 7.86 -9.56
CA LEU A 56 2.66 6.57 -9.61
C LEU A 56 1.15 6.81 -9.64
N THR A 57 0.57 6.86 -10.84
CA THR A 57 -0.84 7.17 -11.02
C THR A 57 -1.78 6.17 -10.34
N GLY A 58 -2.76 6.68 -9.59
CA GLY A 58 -3.77 5.89 -8.90
C GLY A 58 -3.21 5.05 -7.76
N LEU A 59 -2.14 5.52 -7.10
CA LEU A 59 -1.53 4.84 -5.97
C LEU A 59 -2.49 4.83 -4.77
N LYS A 60 -2.78 3.64 -4.25
CA LYS A 60 -3.66 3.43 -3.10
C LYS A 60 -2.99 2.54 -2.06
N PRO A 61 -3.19 2.81 -0.75
CA PRO A 61 -2.79 1.89 0.29
C PRO A 61 -3.71 0.67 0.32
N VAL A 62 -3.07 -0.48 0.56
CA VAL A 62 -3.71 -1.78 0.78
C VAL A 62 -3.59 -2.15 2.25
N LEU A 63 -2.37 -2.08 2.81
CA LEU A 63 -2.11 -2.30 4.23
C LEU A 63 -1.17 -1.23 4.77
N VAL A 64 -1.26 -0.96 6.07
CA VAL A 64 -0.30 -0.17 6.83
C VAL A 64 0.17 -0.95 8.04
N LYS A 65 1.46 -0.91 8.34
CA LYS A 65 2.03 -1.30 9.63
C LYS A 65 2.41 -0.01 10.35
N PRO A 66 1.52 0.54 11.20
CA PRO A 66 1.78 1.80 11.85
C PRO A 66 2.90 1.63 12.87
N ASP A 67 3.85 2.56 12.90
CA ASP A 67 4.94 2.58 13.88
C ASP A 67 4.90 3.83 14.75
N ASN A 68 4.37 3.66 15.97
CA ASN A 68 4.31 4.73 16.97
C ASN A 68 5.62 4.91 17.75
N SER A 69 6.67 4.13 17.47
CA SER A 69 7.97 4.16 18.14
C SER A 69 9.02 5.04 17.43
N GLY A 70 8.63 5.70 16.32
CA GLY A 70 9.48 6.62 15.57
C GLY A 70 10.27 5.97 14.43
N GLY A 71 10.03 4.69 14.14
CA GLY A 71 10.63 3.96 13.02
C GLY A 71 9.86 4.09 11.70
N GLY A 72 8.85 4.96 11.64
CA GLY A 72 8.09 5.29 10.44
C GLY A 72 7.06 4.22 10.03
N ASP A 73 5.94 4.68 9.47
CA ASP A 73 4.89 3.79 8.97
C ASP A 73 5.39 3.01 7.75
N LYS A 74 5.00 1.73 7.64
CA LYS A 74 5.24 0.92 6.44
C LYS A 74 3.95 0.64 5.73
N PHE A 75 3.98 0.62 4.40
CA PHE A 75 2.76 0.41 3.62
C PHE A 75 2.96 -0.65 2.54
N LEU A 76 1.90 -1.45 2.32
CA LEU A 76 1.68 -2.15 1.05
C LEU A 76 0.76 -1.30 0.21
N LEU A 77 1.20 -0.97 -1.01
CA LEU A 77 0.49 -0.10 -1.95
C LEU A 77 0.19 -0.84 -3.25
N THR A 78 -0.78 -0.32 -4.01
CA THR A 78 -1.01 -0.72 -5.40
C THR A 78 -1.29 0.49 -6.26
N ASP A 79 -0.94 0.44 -7.55
CA ASP A 79 -1.21 1.50 -8.52
C ASP A 79 -2.34 1.13 -9.49
N ALA A 80 -2.65 2.04 -10.42
CA ALA A 80 -3.68 1.81 -11.44
C ALA A 80 -3.36 0.65 -12.42
N THR A 81 -2.13 0.16 -12.45
CA THR A 81 -1.71 -0.98 -13.30
C THR A 81 -1.86 -2.32 -12.59
N GLY A 82 -2.13 -2.31 -11.28
CA GLY A 82 -2.17 -3.50 -10.44
C GLY A 82 -0.78 -3.96 -9.98
N ALA A 83 0.26 -3.13 -10.13
CA ALA A 83 1.55 -3.39 -9.51
C ALA A 83 1.45 -3.20 -7.99
N PHE A 84 2.30 -3.90 -7.24
CA PHE A 84 2.39 -3.76 -5.79
C PHE A 84 3.72 -3.15 -5.38
N PHE A 85 3.67 -2.34 -4.32
CA PHE A 85 4.82 -1.64 -3.78
C PHE A 85 4.87 -1.75 -2.26
N LEU A 86 6.09 -1.76 -1.71
CA LEU A 86 6.34 -1.56 -0.29
C LEU A 86 6.95 -0.17 -0.10
N PHE A 87 6.33 0.64 0.75
CA PHE A 87 6.89 1.91 1.18
C PHE A 87 7.38 1.79 2.62
N ASP A 88 8.60 2.25 2.87
CA ASP A 88 9.19 2.40 4.20
C ASP A 88 9.43 3.88 4.45
N GLU A 89 8.65 4.49 5.35
CA GLU A 89 8.72 5.92 5.63
C GLU A 89 10.08 6.33 6.21
N ALA A 90 10.61 5.57 7.18
CA ALA A 90 11.85 5.94 7.84
C ALA A 90 13.05 5.90 6.89
N ALA A 91 13.03 4.98 5.92
CA ALA A 91 14.02 4.95 4.85
C ALA A 91 13.71 5.91 3.70
N ASN A 92 12.46 6.36 3.57
CA ASN A 92 11.92 7.10 2.43
C ASN A 92 12.11 6.34 1.10
N GLU A 93 11.89 5.03 1.15
CA GLU A 93 12.15 4.10 0.05
C GLU A 93 10.86 3.47 -0.44
N MET A 94 10.71 3.44 -1.77
CA MET A 94 9.63 2.73 -2.45
C MET A 94 10.20 1.57 -3.25
N TYR A 95 9.76 0.38 -2.88
CA TYR A 95 10.17 -0.85 -3.51
C TYR A 95 9.02 -1.44 -4.31
N ARG A 96 9.29 -1.89 -5.53
CA ARG A 96 8.30 -2.60 -6.34
C ARG A 96 8.48 -4.11 -6.20
N LEU A 97 7.38 -4.81 -6.01
CA LEU A 97 7.35 -6.27 -6.14
C LEU A 97 7.37 -6.63 -7.63
N THR A 98 8.37 -7.40 -8.06
CA THR A 98 8.52 -7.81 -9.46
C THR A 98 7.69 -9.03 -9.82
N GLN A 99 7.23 -9.78 -8.82
CA GLN A 99 6.36 -10.93 -9.01
C GLN A 99 4.95 -10.49 -9.39
N SER A 100 4.35 -11.20 -10.34
CA SER A 100 2.91 -11.10 -10.59
C SER A 100 2.18 -11.95 -9.56
N LEU A 101 1.68 -11.30 -8.51
CA LEU A 101 0.91 -11.93 -7.44
C LEU A 101 -0.53 -11.44 -7.47
N GLU A 102 -1.47 -12.30 -7.11
CA GLU A 102 -2.84 -11.88 -6.82
C GLU A 102 -2.89 -11.11 -5.49
N LEU A 103 -3.86 -10.21 -5.33
CA LEU A 103 -4.05 -9.40 -4.12
C LEU A 103 -4.04 -10.24 -2.83
N LYS A 104 -4.72 -11.39 -2.84
CA LYS A 104 -4.78 -12.29 -1.67
C LYS A 104 -3.41 -12.83 -1.28
N GLU A 105 -2.57 -13.16 -2.27
CA GLU A 105 -1.25 -13.73 -2.04
C GLU A 105 -0.30 -12.68 -1.49
N VAL A 106 -0.28 -11.47 -2.08
CA VAL A 106 0.58 -10.39 -1.58
C VAL A 106 0.16 -9.92 -0.18
N VAL A 107 -1.15 -9.82 0.09
CA VAL A 107 -1.67 -9.50 1.44
C VAL A 107 -1.22 -10.57 2.43
N TYR A 108 -1.31 -11.86 2.05
CA TYR A 108 -0.86 -12.94 2.90
C TYR A 108 0.65 -12.84 3.18
N GLN A 109 1.48 -12.68 2.15
CA GLN A 109 2.93 -12.62 2.35
C GLN A 109 3.36 -11.41 3.17
N VAL A 110 2.75 -10.23 2.96
CA VAL A 110 3.08 -9.01 3.71
C VAL A 110 2.62 -9.10 5.15
N GLN A 111 1.38 -9.51 5.41
CA GLN A 111 0.87 -9.58 6.79
C GLN A 111 1.62 -10.61 7.66
N THR A 112 2.22 -11.64 7.04
CA THR A 112 3.05 -12.66 7.70
C THR A 112 4.54 -12.40 7.58
N GLU A 113 4.97 -11.33 6.89
CA GLU A 113 6.36 -10.97 6.63
C GLU A 113 7.17 -12.11 5.98
N THR A 114 6.53 -12.85 5.07
CA THR A 114 7.13 -13.98 4.33
C THR A 114 7.40 -13.66 2.86
N TYR A 115 7.32 -12.39 2.46
CA TYR A 115 7.63 -11.98 1.09
C TYR A 115 9.13 -12.07 0.82
N ASP A 116 9.49 -12.48 -0.40
CA ASP A 116 10.89 -12.67 -0.80
C ASP A 116 11.53 -11.33 -1.19
N TRP A 117 12.44 -10.83 -0.34
CA TRP A 117 13.21 -9.61 -0.59
C TRP A 117 14.10 -9.71 -1.85
N ALA A 118 14.45 -10.91 -2.33
CA ALA A 118 15.16 -11.08 -3.60
C ALA A 118 14.30 -10.68 -4.81
N GLN A 119 12.99 -10.55 -4.62
CA GLN A 119 12.00 -10.18 -5.64
C GLN A 119 11.42 -8.78 -5.42
N VAL A 120 12.11 -8.01 -4.58
CA VAL A 120 11.80 -6.62 -4.27
C VAL A 120 12.90 -5.77 -4.88
N THR A 121 12.55 -4.95 -5.87
CA THR A 121 13.52 -4.04 -6.50
C THR A 121 13.28 -2.63 -5.97
N VAL A 122 14.32 -1.96 -5.49
CA VAL A 122 14.27 -0.51 -5.22
C VAL A 122 13.92 0.18 -6.52
N GLN A 123 12.72 0.76 -6.61
CA GLN A 123 12.33 1.51 -7.80
C GLN A 123 12.57 3.01 -7.60
N TYR A 124 12.46 3.49 -6.35
CA TYR A 124 12.70 4.88 -6.03
C TYR A 124 13.36 5.02 -4.65
N GLN A 125 14.56 5.61 -4.63
CA GLN A 125 15.17 6.24 -3.47
C GLN A 125 15.11 7.74 -3.71
N ILE A 126 14.36 8.48 -2.89
CA ILE A 126 14.51 9.94 -2.90
C ILE A 126 15.80 10.21 -2.13
N THR A 127 16.91 10.42 -2.84
CA THR A 127 18.13 10.94 -2.21
C THR A 127 17.77 12.29 -1.58
N PRO A 128 17.93 12.48 -0.26
CA PRO A 128 17.81 13.81 0.31
C PRO A 128 18.82 14.72 -0.40
N ARG A 129 18.36 15.87 -0.89
CA ARG A 129 19.25 16.89 -1.43
C ARG A 129 20.21 17.43 -0.37
#